data_AF-R5LSI8-F1
#
_entry.id   AF-R5LSI8-F1
#
_cell.length_a   1.000
_cell.length_b   1.000
_cell.length_c   1.000
_cell.angle_alpha   90.00
_cell.angle_beta   90.00
_cell.angle_gamma   90.00
#
_symmetry.space_group_name_H-M   'P 1'
#
loop_
_entity.id
_entity.type
_entity.pdbx_description
1 polymer ?
#
loop_
_entity_poly.entity_id
_entity_poly.type
_entity_poly.pdbx_seq_one_letter_code
_entity_poly.pdbx_strand_id
1 'polypeptide(L)'
;MDSNKDILNTISDSNRRFAKKKREEDLLGVPEKVAAELEKAMEQEDNGYFDKAKDICEQILATEEGRNVEKVKLTLARIYPKVLETDIYDCNKRYQTDVEDYFKFLDSITMNDLMQEYVVETLAKFCELMENEWYRPLFREFVAAVEKKGYLTKEEYRKTLDSAYASAESVVYFDDNKVSIIMKNVLKSGYERAYVLAGVEETDKRQKMEMDIYTNIYYLCSYYDDNTDEVEYIMSAYPHSYETIEKDVEEIKSDKQAKISKTLDKLAPFAAKNIDREALKTALDKAYQYVLNSHKQPELIHSGKQPYYRKNTKIGRNDLCPCGSGRKYKQCCGRDVK
;
A
#
# COMPACT_ATOMS: atom_id res chain seq x y z
N MET A 1 25.70 31.70 -29.70
CA MET A 1 25.77 31.36 -28.27
C MET A 1 25.16 32.46 -27.41
N ASP A 2 25.41 33.75 -27.69
CA ASP A 2 24.81 34.86 -26.93
C ASP A 2 23.28 34.95 -27.02
N SER A 3 22.69 34.67 -28.18
CA SER A 3 21.22 34.67 -28.34
C SER A 3 20.48 33.63 -27.47
N ASN A 4 21.10 32.48 -27.17
CA ASN A 4 20.51 31.50 -26.25
C ASN A 4 20.60 31.96 -24.79
N LYS A 5 21.62 32.75 -24.44
CA LYS A 5 21.80 33.31 -23.09
C LYS A 5 20.75 34.39 -22.80
N ASP A 6 20.44 35.22 -23.80
CA ASP A 6 19.41 36.27 -23.68
C ASP A 6 17.98 35.70 -23.58
N ILE A 7 17.71 34.61 -24.31
CA ILE A 7 16.43 33.88 -24.20
C ILE A 7 16.29 33.25 -22.80
N LEU A 8 17.34 32.59 -22.30
CA LEU A 8 17.33 32.00 -20.96
C LEU A 8 17.16 33.05 -19.86
N ASN A 9 17.80 34.21 -19.98
CA ASN A 9 17.63 35.33 -19.05
C ASN A 9 16.18 35.86 -19.07
N THR A 10 15.59 36.01 -20.27
CA THR A 10 14.21 36.48 -20.43
C THR A 10 13.18 35.51 -19.83
N ILE A 11 13.40 34.20 -19.98
CA ILE A 11 12.56 33.16 -19.36
C ILE A 11 12.71 33.20 -17.84
N SER A 12 13.95 33.31 -17.34
CA SER A 12 14.23 33.42 -15.90
C SER A 12 13.53 34.65 -15.28
N ASP A 13 13.63 35.82 -15.92
CA ASP A 13 12.98 37.05 -15.45
C ASP A 13 11.45 36.96 -15.51
N SER A 14 10.90 36.33 -16.54
CA SER A 14 9.45 36.10 -16.64
C SER A 14 8.97 35.19 -15.50
N ASN A 15 9.66 34.06 -15.27
CA ASN A 15 9.35 33.15 -14.18
C ASN A 15 9.40 33.84 -12.82
N ARG A 16 10.41 34.69 -12.59
CA ARG A 16 10.53 35.49 -11.35
C ARG A 16 9.35 36.46 -11.17
N ARG A 17 8.90 37.12 -12.25
CA ARG A 17 7.73 38.00 -12.21
C ARG A 17 6.44 37.24 -11.92
N PHE A 18 6.24 36.08 -12.54
CA PHE A 18 5.09 35.22 -12.27
C PHE A 18 5.07 34.74 -10.83
N ALA A 19 6.20 34.26 -10.30
CA ALA A 19 6.32 33.83 -8.91
C ALA A 19 6.01 34.98 -7.93
N LYS A 20 6.53 36.18 -8.20
CA LYS A 20 6.24 37.37 -7.39
C LYS A 20 4.75 37.72 -7.38
N LYS A 21 4.11 37.74 -8.56
CA LYS A 21 2.68 38.07 -8.67
C LYS A 21 1.80 37.04 -7.97
N LYS A 22 2.15 35.75 -8.08
CA LYS A 22 1.48 34.67 -7.36
C LYS A 22 1.59 34.86 -5.84
N ARG A 23 2.78 35.22 -5.34
CA ARG A 23 2.98 35.53 -3.90
C ARG A 23 2.15 36.73 -3.44
N GLU A 24 2.08 37.80 -4.23
CA GLU A 24 1.24 38.96 -3.92
C GLU A 24 -0.25 38.58 -3.81
N GLU A 25 -0.72 37.70 -4.69
CA GLU A 25 -2.08 37.14 -4.65
C GLU A 25 -2.30 36.24 -3.42
N ASP A 26 -1.34 35.36 -3.13
CA ASP A 26 -1.33 34.47 -1.96
C ASP A 26 -1.31 35.25 -0.63
N LEU A 27 -0.86 36.51 -0.61
CA LEU A 27 -0.85 37.38 0.58
C LEU A 27 -2.01 38.40 0.63
N LEU A 28 -2.84 38.47 -0.40
CA LEU A 28 -3.97 39.40 -0.45
C LEU A 28 -4.92 39.26 0.76
N GLY A 29 -5.19 40.35 1.47
CA GLY A 29 -6.06 40.34 2.65
C GLY A 29 -5.42 39.84 3.95
N VAL A 30 -4.11 39.53 3.95
CA VAL A 30 -3.34 39.24 5.16
C VAL A 30 -2.88 40.58 5.79
N PRO A 31 -2.96 40.74 7.13
CA PRO A 31 -2.45 41.94 7.80
C PRO A 31 -0.97 42.18 7.49
N GLU A 32 -0.55 43.43 7.27
CA GLU A 32 0.78 43.78 6.73
C GLU A 32 1.94 43.14 7.51
N LYS A 33 1.88 43.16 8.86
CA LYS A 33 2.91 42.54 9.71
C LYS A 33 2.97 41.03 9.54
N VAL A 34 1.81 40.38 9.49
CA VAL A 34 1.69 38.93 9.27
C VAL A 34 2.16 38.57 7.86
N ALA A 35 1.80 39.38 6.86
CA ALA A 35 2.17 39.15 5.47
C ALA A 35 3.68 39.16 5.27
N ALA A 36 4.39 40.09 5.92
CA ALA A 36 5.85 40.17 5.86
C ALA A 36 6.53 38.91 6.46
N GLU A 37 6.04 38.39 7.59
CA GLU A 37 6.58 37.15 8.17
C GLU A 37 6.17 35.91 7.36
N LEU A 38 4.94 35.86 6.86
CA LEU A 38 4.46 34.75 6.03
C LEU A 38 5.24 34.68 4.71
N GLU A 39 5.60 35.82 4.12
CA GLU A 39 6.46 35.88 2.93
C GLU A 39 7.83 35.24 3.19
N LYS A 40 8.42 35.47 4.37
CA LYS A 40 9.67 34.80 4.79
C LYS A 40 9.49 33.30 4.93
N ALA A 41 8.37 32.83 5.50
CA ALA A 41 8.07 31.41 5.59
C ALA A 41 7.99 30.77 4.19
N MET A 42 7.27 31.42 3.27
CA MET A 42 7.17 30.99 1.87
C MET A 42 8.54 30.99 1.17
N GLU A 43 9.42 31.94 1.49
CA GLU A 43 10.81 31.93 0.97
C GLU A 43 11.62 30.76 1.52
N GLN A 44 11.47 30.41 2.81
CA GLN A 44 12.11 29.20 3.35
C GLN A 44 11.55 27.93 2.71
N GLU A 45 10.23 27.86 2.47
CA GLU A 45 9.58 26.75 1.75
C GLU A 45 10.16 26.58 0.34
N ASP A 46 10.26 27.66 -0.44
CA ASP A 46 10.82 27.62 -1.80
C ASP A 46 12.28 27.17 -1.83
N ASN A 47 13.04 27.47 -0.77
CA ASN A 47 14.43 27.04 -0.61
C ASN A 47 14.57 25.61 -0.04
N GLY A 48 13.46 24.92 0.25
CA GLY A 48 13.46 23.57 0.82
C GLY A 48 13.76 23.51 2.33
N TYR A 49 13.77 24.65 3.03
CA TYR A 49 13.99 24.70 4.48
C TYR A 49 12.64 24.59 5.23
N PHE A 50 11.98 23.44 5.13
CA PHE A 50 10.63 23.24 5.64
C PHE A 50 10.52 23.42 7.16
N ASP A 51 11.51 22.98 7.94
CA ASP A 51 11.56 23.25 9.39
C ASP A 51 11.50 24.74 9.71
N LYS A 52 12.32 25.55 9.03
CA LYS A 52 12.34 27.01 9.25
C LYS A 52 11.03 27.65 8.82
N ALA A 53 10.46 27.19 7.72
CA ALA A 53 9.17 27.66 7.24
C ALA A 53 8.05 27.35 8.25
N LYS A 54 8.05 26.14 8.81
CA LYS A 54 7.15 25.70 9.89
C LYS A 54 7.29 26.61 11.12
N ASP A 55 8.51 26.77 11.63
CA ASP A 55 8.80 27.57 12.83
C ASP A 55 8.32 29.02 12.69
N ILE A 56 8.52 29.64 11.51
CA ILE A 56 8.02 30.99 11.24
C ILE A 56 6.50 31.01 11.29
N CYS A 57 5.81 30.06 10.66
CA CYS A 57 4.36 30.03 10.70
C CYS A 57 3.79 29.75 12.10
N GLU A 58 4.42 28.88 12.89
CA GLU A 58 4.05 28.64 14.29
C GLU A 58 4.22 29.92 15.13
N GLN A 59 5.32 30.66 14.93
CA GLN A 59 5.53 31.96 15.58
C GLN A 59 4.45 32.98 15.20
N ILE A 60 4.04 33.01 13.92
CA ILE A 60 2.94 33.85 13.47
C ILE A 60 1.64 33.48 14.19
N LEU A 61 1.30 32.18 14.25
CA LEU A 61 0.08 31.71 14.92
C LEU A 61 0.09 31.95 16.44
N ALA A 62 1.27 32.08 17.07
CA ALA A 62 1.38 32.45 18.48
C ALA A 62 1.03 33.92 18.77
N THR A 63 0.96 34.78 17.74
CA THR A 63 0.57 36.19 17.89
C THR A 63 -0.94 36.39 17.88
N GLU A 64 -1.41 37.47 18.51
CA GLU A 64 -2.84 37.85 18.51
C GLU A 64 -3.35 38.16 17.10
N GLU A 65 -2.51 38.79 16.27
CA GLU A 65 -2.85 39.17 14.89
C GLU A 65 -2.82 37.97 13.94
N GLY A 66 -1.90 37.03 14.14
CA GLY A 66 -1.68 35.88 13.26
C GLY A 66 -2.55 34.65 13.52
N ARG A 67 -2.98 34.40 14.78
CA ARG A 67 -3.75 33.18 15.16
C ARG A 67 -5.01 32.90 14.34
N ASN A 68 -5.62 33.93 13.78
CA ASN A 68 -6.86 33.84 13.01
C ASN A 68 -6.64 33.97 11.50
N VAL A 69 -5.40 34.08 11.04
CA VAL A 69 -5.09 34.24 9.62
C VAL A 69 -5.10 32.88 8.95
N GLU A 70 -6.17 32.60 8.21
CA GLU A 70 -6.40 31.31 7.55
C GLU A 70 -5.26 30.91 6.60
N LYS A 71 -4.69 31.89 5.90
CA LYS A 71 -3.56 31.67 4.98
C LYS A 71 -2.33 31.08 5.69
N VAL A 72 -2.07 31.44 6.94
CA VAL A 72 -0.96 30.86 7.72
C VAL A 72 -1.24 29.40 8.05
N LYS A 73 -2.49 29.06 8.40
CA LYS A 73 -2.92 27.68 8.66
C LYS A 73 -2.81 26.82 7.40
N LEU A 74 -3.26 27.34 6.25
CA LEU A 74 -3.14 26.65 4.96
C LEU A 74 -1.67 26.40 4.59
N THR A 75 -0.80 27.38 4.82
CA THR A 75 0.64 27.22 4.62
C THR A 75 1.22 26.13 5.53
N LEU A 76 0.86 26.10 6.82
CA LEU A 76 1.29 25.03 7.74
C LEU A 76 0.76 23.65 7.33
N ALA A 77 -0.50 23.55 6.92
CA ALA A 77 -1.10 22.29 6.47
C ALA A 77 -0.31 21.69 5.29
N ARG A 78 0.28 22.53 4.44
CA ARG A 78 1.17 22.12 3.34
C ARG A 78 2.62 21.84 3.77
N ILE A 79 3.13 22.55 4.77
CA ILE A 79 4.54 22.44 5.20
C ILE A 79 4.77 21.23 6.09
N TYR A 80 3.89 20.94 7.05
CA TYR A 80 4.08 19.80 7.97
C TYR A 80 4.34 18.48 7.25
N PRO A 81 3.55 18.09 6.22
CA PRO A 81 3.84 16.89 5.44
C PRO A 81 5.26 16.86 4.84
N LYS A 82 5.77 18.01 4.38
CA LYS A 82 7.12 18.13 3.81
C LYS A 82 8.23 18.03 4.85
N VAL A 83 8.00 18.54 6.06
CA VAL A 83 8.91 18.35 7.21
C VAL A 83 9.03 16.85 7.51
N LEU A 84 7.89 16.17 7.64
CA LEU A 84 7.85 14.74 7.93
C LEU A 84 8.46 13.90 6.80
N GLU A 85 8.23 14.26 5.55
CA GLU A 85 8.89 13.65 4.40
C GLU A 85 10.42 13.78 4.50
N THR A 86 10.91 14.96 4.87
CA THR A 86 12.35 15.21 5.08
C THR A 86 12.90 14.37 6.23
N ASP A 87 12.19 14.27 7.35
CA ASP A 87 12.58 13.42 8.48
C ASP A 87 12.71 11.95 8.09
N ILE A 88 11.81 11.47 7.21
CA ILE A 88 11.82 10.09 6.71
C ILE A 88 13.02 9.85 5.78
N TYR A 89 13.33 10.79 4.89
CA TYR A 89 14.49 10.62 4.01
C TYR A 89 15.82 10.76 4.75
N ASP A 90 15.94 11.74 5.66
CA ASP A 90 17.18 12.03 6.37
C ASP A 90 17.45 11.10 7.55
N CYS A 91 16.45 10.30 7.96
CA CYS A 91 16.53 9.40 9.13
C CYS A 91 17.00 10.13 10.41
N ASN A 92 16.60 11.40 10.55
CA ASN A 92 17.14 12.33 11.55
C ASN A 92 16.60 12.11 12.98
N LYS A 93 15.73 11.10 13.17
CA LYS A 93 15.07 10.72 14.43
C LYS A 93 14.12 11.78 15.00
N ARG A 94 13.64 12.72 14.17
CA ARG A 94 12.68 13.75 14.58
C ARG A 94 11.22 13.41 14.27
N TYR A 95 10.99 12.45 13.37
CA TYR A 95 9.65 12.07 12.89
C TYR A 95 8.58 11.99 14.00
N GLN A 96 8.87 11.32 15.12
CA GLN A 96 7.89 11.17 16.20
C GLN A 96 7.50 12.51 16.85
N THR A 97 8.45 13.43 17.01
CA THR A 97 8.16 14.74 17.58
C THR A 97 7.39 15.60 16.58
N ASP A 98 7.83 15.63 15.33
CA ASP A 98 7.20 16.45 14.30
C ASP A 98 5.80 15.94 13.91
N VAL A 99 5.52 14.63 14.02
CA VAL A 99 4.18 14.08 13.76
C VAL A 99 3.21 14.39 14.90
N GLU A 100 3.70 14.41 16.15
CA GLU A 100 2.92 14.89 17.29
C GLU A 100 2.54 16.36 17.13
N ASP A 101 3.48 17.20 16.69
CA ASP A 101 3.23 18.62 16.44
C ASP A 101 2.27 18.82 15.28
N TYR A 102 2.39 18.03 14.21
CA TYR A 102 1.41 18.04 13.11
C TYR A 102 0.00 17.70 13.59
N PHE A 103 -0.16 16.67 14.43
CA PHE A 103 -1.48 16.34 14.98
C PHE A 103 -2.01 17.40 15.94
N LYS A 104 -1.17 18.04 16.75
CA LYS A 104 -1.59 19.20 17.57
C LYS A 104 -2.08 20.35 16.69
N PHE A 105 -1.40 20.60 15.57
CA PHE A 105 -1.84 21.58 14.59
C PHE A 105 -3.19 21.20 13.98
N LEU A 106 -3.38 19.97 13.50
CA LEU A 106 -4.65 19.51 12.94
C LEU A 106 -5.81 19.58 13.95
N ASP A 107 -5.54 19.25 15.23
CA ASP A 107 -6.50 19.38 16.32
C ASP A 107 -6.89 20.84 16.62
N SER A 108 -6.03 21.80 16.26
CA SER A 108 -6.24 23.24 16.53
C SER A 108 -7.06 23.95 15.47
N ILE A 109 -7.28 23.33 14.31
CA ILE A 109 -7.97 23.92 13.16
C ILE A 109 -9.36 23.31 12.94
N THR A 110 -10.20 24.04 12.21
CA THR A 110 -11.46 23.48 11.73
C THR A 110 -11.20 22.54 10.56
N MET A 111 -11.62 21.28 10.67
CA MET A 111 -11.48 20.27 9.64
C MET A 111 -12.54 20.43 8.51
N ASN A 112 -12.43 21.54 7.78
CA ASN A 112 -13.27 21.82 6.61
C ASN A 112 -12.86 20.95 5.39
N ASP A 113 -13.64 21.01 4.31
CA ASP A 113 -13.42 20.22 3.09
C ASP A 113 -11.98 20.31 2.55
N LEU A 114 -11.42 21.52 2.47
CA LEU A 114 -10.06 21.74 1.97
C LEU A 114 -9.00 21.13 2.90
N MET A 115 -9.19 21.21 4.22
CA MET A 115 -8.26 20.58 5.17
C MET A 115 -8.34 19.05 5.10
N GLN A 116 -9.52 18.48 4.86
CA GLN A 116 -9.66 17.05 4.62
C GLN A 116 -8.93 16.62 3.34
N GLU A 117 -9.01 17.41 2.27
CA GLU A 117 -8.25 17.17 1.04
C GLU A 117 -6.73 17.19 1.29
N TYR A 118 -6.22 18.12 2.11
CA TYR A 118 -4.80 18.11 2.49
C TYR A 118 -4.40 16.86 3.28
N VAL A 119 -5.26 16.36 4.18
CA VAL A 119 -4.99 15.11 4.91
C VAL A 119 -5.00 13.92 3.95
N VAL A 120 -5.91 13.88 2.97
CA VAL A 120 -5.94 12.86 1.91
C VAL A 120 -4.67 12.90 1.06
N GLU A 121 -4.23 14.07 0.64
CA GLU A 121 -2.97 14.25 -0.10
C GLU A 121 -1.76 13.79 0.73
N THR A 122 -1.76 14.11 2.03
CA THR A 122 -0.71 13.68 2.97
C THR A 122 -0.66 12.16 3.09
N LEU A 123 -1.81 11.49 3.23
CA LEU A 123 -1.89 10.02 3.28
C LEU A 123 -1.34 9.39 1.99
N ALA A 124 -1.74 9.91 0.82
CA ALA A 124 -1.25 9.43 -0.47
C ALA A 124 0.27 9.61 -0.57
N LYS A 125 0.79 10.78 -0.18
CA LYS A 125 2.23 11.04 -0.23
C LYS A 125 3.02 10.15 0.71
N PHE A 126 2.55 9.97 1.95
CA PHE A 126 3.23 9.13 2.93
C PHE A 126 3.18 7.64 2.56
N CYS A 127 2.14 7.20 1.84
CA CYS A 127 2.09 5.86 1.28
C CYS A 127 3.28 5.58 0.34
N GLU A 128 3.70 6.56 -0.47
CA GLU A 128 4.88 6.44 -1.36
C GLU A 128 6.19 6.27 -0.57
N LEU A 129 6.26 6.79 0.66
CA LEU A 129 7.46 6.75 1.49
C LEU A 129 7.71 5.39 2.16
N MET A 130 6.78 4.44 2.04
CA MET A 130 6.91 3.07 2.58
C MET A 130 8.02 2.23 1.92
N GLU A 131 8.65 2.72 0.85
CA GLU A 131 9.92 2.17 0.36
C GLU A 131 10.99 2.15 1.46
N ASN A 132 10.93 3.08 2.41
CA ASN A 132 11.78 3.11 3.59
C ASN A 132 11.29 2.07 4.63
N GLU A 133 12.03 0.98 4.80
CA GLU A 133 11.62 -0.15 5.65
C GLU A 133 11.32 0.24 7.10
N TRP A 134 12.12 1.15 7.66
CA TRP A 134 11.96 1.62 9.04
C TRP A 134 10.68 2.43 9.24
N TYR A 135 10.16 3.06 8.17
CA TYR A 135 8.99 3.93 8.22
C TYR A 135 7.66 3.18 8.12
N ARG A 136 7.65 2.00 7.49
CA ARG A 136 6.46 1.15 7.30
C ARG A 136 5.56 1.00 8.54
N PRO A 137 6.08 0.64 9.74
CA PRO A 137 5.23 0.54 10.93
C PRO A 137 4.63 1.89 11.35
N LEU A 138 5.38 2.98 11.18
CA LEU A 138 4.96 4.34 11.54
C LEU A 138 3.86 4.87 10.60
N PHE A 139 3.90 4.51 9.31
CA PHE A 139 2.80 4.82 8.40
C PHE A 139 1.49 4.21 8.86
N ARG A 140 1.49 2.93 9.28
CA ARG A 140 0.29 2.27 9.80
C ARG A 140 -0.24 2.98 11.06
N GLU A 141 0.64 3.39 11.96
CA GLU A 141 0.27 4.18 13.15
C GLU A 141 -0.33 5.53 12.77
N PHE A 142 0.23 6.20 11.76
CA PHE A 142 -0.28 7.46 11.24
C PHE A 142 -1.70 7.32 10.66
N VAL A 143 -1.95 6.32 9.81
CA VAL A 143 -3.29 6.05 9.24
C VAL A 143 -4.31 5.81 10.36
N ALA A 144 -3.94 5.00 11.36
CA ALA A 144 -4.80 4.71 12.51
C ALA A 144 -5.08 5.95 13.37
N ALA A 145 -4.10 6.83 13.54
CA ALA A 145 -4.30 8.09 14.24
C ALA A 145 -5.26 9.01 13.49
N VAL A 146 -5.11 9.15 12.16
CA VAL A 146 -6.01 9.96 11.31
C VAL A 146 -7.45 9.45 11.40
N GLU A 147 -7.66 8.13 11.27
CA GLU A 147 -9.00 7.53 11.40
C GLU A 147 -9.59 7.76 12.80
N LYS A 148 -8.82 7.45 13.85
CA LYS A 148 -9.27 7.59 15.25
C LYS A 148 -9.63 9.03 15.61
N LYS A 149 -8.89 10.00 15.07
CA LYS A 149 -9.16 11.43 15.27
C LYS A 149 -10.39 11.91 14.48
N GLY A 150 -10.85 11.13 13.51
CA GLY A 150 -12.03 11.45 12.70
C GLY A 150 -11.80 12.65 11.79
N TYR A 151 -10.57 12.86 11.32
CA TYR A 151 -10.28 14.00 10.42
C TYR A 151 -10.97 13.85 9.07
N LEU A 152 -11.16 12.63 8.57
CA LEU A 152 -11.83 12.37 7.30
C LEU A 152 -13.28 11.94 7.55
N THR A 153 -14.22 12.88 7.42
CA THR A 153 -15.63 12.65 7.76
C THR A 153 -16.50 12.32 6.55
N LYS A 154 -16.08 12.68 5.35
CA LYS A 154 -16.85 12.43 4.13
C LYS A 154 -16.74 10.97 3.70
N GLU A 155 -17.84 10.44 3.18
CA GLU A 155 -17.91 9.06 2.67
C GLU A 155 -16.91 8.83 1.52
N GLU A 156 -16.68 9.84 0.68
CA GLU A 156 -15.73 9.74 -0.44
C GLU A 156 -14.28 9.49 0.00
N TYR A 157 -13.88 9.95 1.19
CA TYR A 157 -12.53 9.75 1.73
C TYR A 157 -12.35 8.43 2.47
N ARG A 158 -13.44 7.70 2.76
CA ARG A 158 -13.37 6.36 3.36
C ARG A 158 -12.46 5.43 2.54
N LYS A 159 -12.63 5.47 1.22
CA LYS A 159 -11.82 4.67 0.29
C LYS A 159 -10.32 4.99 0.37
N THR A 160 -9.95 6.22 0.67
CA THR A 160 -8.54 6.60 0.86
C THR A 160 -7.95 5.93 2.10
N LEU A 161 -8.70 5.90 3.21
CA LEU A 161 -8.27 5.21 4.43
C LEU A 161 -8.15 3.70 4.20
N ASP A 162 -9.16 3.08 3.60
CA ASP A 162 -9.17 1.65 3.32
C ASP A 162 -7.98 1.27 2.39
N SER A 163 -7.74 2.10 1.36
CA SER A 163 -6.59 1.95 0.46
C SER A 163 -5.25 2.14 1.18
N ALA A 164 -5.15 3.08 2.13
CA ALA A 164 -3.93 3.31 2.90
C ALA A 164 -3.61 2.13 3.83
N TYR A 165 -4.62 1.57 4.51
CA TYR A 165 -4.45 0.37 5.32
C TYR A 165 -4.08 -0.85 4.50
N ALA A 166 -4.79 -1.11 3.38
CA ALA A 166 -4.48 -2.23 2.50
C ALA A 166 -3.07 -2.11 1.90
N SER A 167 -2.62 -0.88 1.59
CA SER A 167 -1.24 -0.62 1.16
C SER A 167 -0.24 -0.94 2.26
N ALA A 168 -0.48 -0.50 3.49
CA ALA A 168 0.39 -0.78 4.63
C ALA A 168 0.50 -2.28 4.94
N GLU A 169 -0.62 -3.01 4.85
CA GLU A 169 -0.64 -4.46 4.99
C GLU A 169 0.10 -5.18 3.86
N SER A 170 0.01 -4.67 2.62
CA SER A 170 0.67 -5.27 1.46
C SER A 170 2.16 -5.43 1.62
N VAL A 171 2.81 -4.40 2.13
CA VAL A 171 4.24 -4.39 2.36
C VAL A 171 4.65 -5.47 3.37
N VAL A 172 3.77 -5.81 4.31
CA VAL A 172 4.02 -6.84 5.32
C VAL A 172 3.74 -8.23 4.77
N TYR A 173 2.57 -8.45 4.14
CA TYR A 173 2.19 -9.79 3.71
C TYR A 173 3.07 -10.30 2.56
N PHE A 174 3.67 -9.43 1.73
CA PHE A 174 4.59 -9.87 0.67
C PHE A 174 5.85 -10.56 1.22
N ASP A 175 6.29 -10.16 2.42
CA ASP A 175 7.42 -10.76 3.13
C ASP A 175 6.99 -11.88 4.09
N ASP A 176 5.68 -12.08 4.31
CA ASP A 176 5.18 -13.16 5.15
C ASP A 176 5.28 -14.51 4.44
N ASN A 177 6.06 -15.44 5.02
CA ASN A 177 6.24 -16.79 4.52
C ASN A 177 5.01 -17.68 4.74
N LYS A 178 4.05 -17.25 5.56
CA LYS A 178 2.78 -17.94 5.78
C LYS A 178 1.75 -17.65 4.69
N VAL A 179 2.00 -16.62 3.88
CA VAL A 179 1.14 -16.26 2.73
C VAL A 179 1.79 -16.80 1.46
N SER A 180 1.04 -17.63 0.75
CA SER A 180 1.44 -18.23 -0.52
C SER A 180 1.57 -17.17 -1.61
N ILE A 181 2.34 -17.47 -2.66
CA ILE A 181 2.43 -16.60 -3.83
C ILE A 181 1.06 -16.39 -4.51
N ILE A 182 0.19 -17.40 -4.43
CA ILE A 182 -1.15 -17.35 -5.03
C ILE A 182 -1.97 -16.32 -4.27
N MET A 183 -2.01 -16.39 -2.94
CA MET A 183 -2.74 -15.42 -2.14
C MET A 183 -2.12 -14.01 -2.20
N LYS A 184 -0.79 -13.88 -2.28
CA LYS A 184 -0.14 -12.57 -2.52
C LYS A 184 -0.65 -11.90 -3.81
N ASN A 185 -0.75 -12.66 -4.89
CA ASN A 185 -1.25 -12.16 -6.17
C ASN A 185 -2.76 -11.90 -6.13
N VAL A 186 -3.53 -12.74 -5.44
CA VAL A 186 -4.98 -12.53 -5.22
C VAL A 186 -5.23 -11.23 -4.47
N LEU A 187 -4.51 -10.97 -3.37
CA LEU A 187 -4.63 -9.73 -2.59
C LEU A 187 -4.20 -8.51 -3.40
N LYS A 188 -3.10 -8.61 -4.15
CA LYS A 188 -2.67 -7.56 -5.09
C LYS A 188 -3.76 -7.24 -6.12
N SER A 189 -4.34 -8.25 -6.74
CA SER A 189 -5.44 -8.07 -7.70
C SER A 189 -6.72 -7.55 -7.05
N GLY A 190 -7.01 -7.93 -5.81
CA GLY A 190 -8.09 -7.36 -5.00
C GLY A 190 -7.91 -5.86 -4.82
N TYR A 191 -6.71 -5.43 -4.39
CA TYR A 191 -6.32 -4.03 -4.26
C TYR A 191 -6.44 -3.26 -5.59
N GLU A 192 -5.87 -3.80 -6.67
CA GLU A 192 -5.92 -3.17 -8.00
C GLU A 192 -7.36 -2.98 -8.47
N ARG A 193 -8.23 -3.99 -8.25
CA ARG A 193 -9.65 -3.91 -8.60
C ARG A 193 -10.41 -2.89 -7.74
N ALA A 194 -10.11 -2.81 -6.44
CA ALA A 194 -10.83 -1.96 -5.50
C ALA A 194 -10.46 -0.48 -5.63
N TYR A 195 -9.17 -0.17 -5.79
CA TYR A 195 -8.66 1.20 -5.62
C TYR A 195 -7.98 1.78 -6.87
N VAL A 196 -7.43 0.94 -7.76
CA VAL A 196 -6.61 1.43 -8.87
C VAL A 196 -7.40 1.49 -10.17
N LEU A 197 -8.12 0.42 -10.51
CA LEU A 197 -8.67 0.19 -11.84
C LEU A 197 -9.61 1.32 -12.31
N ALA A 198 -10.39 1.90 -11.41
CA ALA A 198 -11.30 2.99 -11.74
C ALA A 198 -10.59 4.25 -12.27
N GLY A 199 -9.35 4.51 -11.83
CA GLY A 199 -8.54 5.66 -12.25
C GLY A 199 -7.65 5.42 -13.47
N VAL A 200 -7.62 4.20 -14.02
CA VAL A 200 -6.80 3.87 -15.20
C VAL A 200 -7.61 4.07 -16.48
N GLU A 201 -7.10 4.86 -17.42
CA GLU A 201 -7.74 5.05 -18.73
C GLU A 201 -7.86 3.73 -19.53
N GLU A 202 -8.89 3.64 -20.37
CA GLU A 202 -9.16 2.48 -21.22
C GLU A 202 -8.04 2.32 -22.27
N THR A 203 -7.08 1.46 -21.94
CA THR A 203 -5.81 1.27 -22.64
C THR A 203 -5.39 -0.19 -22.55
N ASP A 204 -4.40 -0.60 -23.37
CA ASP A 204 -3.77 -1.92 -23.27
C ASP A 204 -3.25 -2.23 -21.85
N LYS A 205 -2.86 -1.20 -21.08
CA LYS A 205 -2.44 -1.34 -19.69
C LYS A 205 -3.61 -1.77 -18.80
N ARG A 206 -4.76 -1.11 -18.93
CA ARG A 206 -5.97 -1.45 -18.18
C ARG A 206 -6.44 -2.86 -18.50
N GLN A 207 -6.46 -3.25 -19.77
CA GLN A 207 -6.85 -4.60 -20.18
C GLN A 207 -5.93 -5.68 -19.60
N LYS A 208 -4.60 -5.43 -19.56
CA LYS A 208 -3.65 -6.33 -18.92
C LYS A 208 -3.90 -6.47 -17.41
N MET A 209 -4.23 -5.36 -16.73
CA MET A 209 -4.60 -5.40 -15.32
C MET A 209 -5.89 -6.20 -15.10
N GLU A 210 -6.93 -5.98 -15.90
CA GLU A 210 -8.18 -6.75 -15.79
C GLU A 210 -7.96 -8.24 -16.02
N MET A 211 -7.15 -8.59 -17.03
CA MET A 211 -6.78 -9.98 -17.30
C MET A 211 -6.04 -10.61 -16.11
N ASP A 212 -5.08 -9.91 -15.50
CA ASP A 212 -4.36 -10.39 -14.29
C ASP A 212 -5.33 -10.57 -13.12
N ILE A 213 -6.21 -9.58 -12.88
CA ILE A 213 -7.21 -9.62 -11.81
C ILE A 213 -8.11 -10.85 -11.94
N TYR A 214 -8.72 -11.07 -13.09
CA TYR A 214 -9.64 -12.20 -13.26
C TYR A 214 -8.91 -13.55 -13.33
N THR A 215 -7.65 -13.58 -13.76
CA THR A 215 -6.80 -14.78 -13.69
C THR A 215 -6.53 -15.17 -12.24
N ASN A 216 -6.18 -14.21 -11.38
CA ASN A 216 -5.92 -14.48 -9.97
C ASN A 216 -7.22 -14.83 -9.21
N ILE A 217 -8.38 -14.25 -9.58
CA ILE A 217 -9.68 -14.69 -9.05
C ILE A 217 -9.96 -16.16 -9.45
N TYR A 218 -9.62 -16.57 -10.67
CA TYR A 218 -9.73 -17.97 -11.07
C TYR A 218 -8.82 -18.86 -10.22
N TYR A 219 -7.57 -18.45 -9.97
CA TYR A 219 -6.67 -19.17 -9.08
C TYR A 219 -7.20 -19.28 -7.66
N LEU A 220 -7.80 -18.22 -7.11
CA LEU A 220 -8.47 -18.26 -5.81
C LEU A 220 -9.56 -19.34 -5.78
N CYS A 221 -10.39 -19.43 -6.83
CA CYS A 221 -11.43 -20.46 -6.92
C CYS A 221 -10.83 -21.88 -6.87
N SER A 222 -9.72 -22.11 -7.57
CA SER A 222 -9.04 -23.41 -7.59
C SER A 222 -8.27 -23.71 -6.30
N TYR A 223 -7.82 -22.67 -5.59
CA TYR A 223 -6.95 -22.79 -4.41
C TYR A 223 -7.72 -22.89 -3.10
N TYR A 224 -8.91 -22.30 -3.02
CA TYR A 224 -9.64 -22.07 -1.77
C TYR A 224 -9.90 -23.32 -0.92
N ASP A 225 -10.46 -24.39 -1.50
CA ASP A 225 -10.90 -25.57 -0.75
C ASP A 225 -9.77 -26.23 0.07
N ASP A 226 -8.57 -26.26 -0.50
CA ASP A 226 -7.41 -26.94 0.09
C ASP A 226 -6.64 -26.05 1.09
N ASN A 227 -6.94 -24.74 1.15
CA ASN A 227 -6.13 -23.74 1.87
C ASN A 227 -7.00 -22.74 2.67
N THR A 228 -8.12 -23.22 3.21
CA THR A 228 -9.04 -22.39 4.01
C THR A 228 -8.39 -21.80 5.27
N ASP A 229 -7.40 -22.47 5.85
CA ASP A 229 -6.62 -22.01 6.99
C ASP A 229 -5.75 -20.78 6.66
N GLU A 230 -5.15 -20.74 5.47
CA GLU A 230 -4.44 -19.56 4.96
C GLU A 230 -5.40 -18.37 4.77
N VAL A 231 -6.61 -18.61 4.25
CA VAL A 231 -7.63 -17.57 4.08
C VAL A 231 -8.10 -17.02 5.43
N GLU A 232 -8.32 -17.88 6.43
CA GLU A 232 -8.64 -17.47 7.81
C GLU A 232 -7.50 -16.67 8.45
N TYR A 233 -6.24 -17.09 8.22
CA TYR A 233 -5.07 -16.34 8.67
C TYR A 233 -5.03 -14.94 8.05
N ILE A 234 -5.21 -14.82 6.74
CA ILE A 234 -5.23 -13.54 6.03
C ILE A 234 -6.36 -12.65 6.54
N MET A 235 -7.57 -13.19 6.73
CA MET A 235 -8.70 -12.45 7.30
C MET A 235 -8.38 -11.87 8.68
N SER A 236 -7.63 -12.59 9.52
CA SER A 236 -7.24 -12.12 10.85
C SER A 236 -6.01 -11.19 10.85
N ALA A 237 -5.02 -11.45 10.02
CA ALA A 237 -3.73 -10.75 10.03
C ALA A 237 -3.71 -9.50 9.15
N TYR A 238 -4.46 -9.55 8.05
CA TYR A 238 -4.51 -8.53 6.99
C TYR A 238 -5.98 -8.20 6.61
N PRO A 239 -6.80 -7.75 7.58
CA PRO A 239 -8.24 -7.58 7.38
C PRO A 239 -8.60 -6.60 6.25
N HIS A 240 -7.86 -5.51 6.07
CA HIS A 240 -8.17 -4.52 5.03
C HIS A 240 -7.83 -5.05 3.64
N SER A 241 -6.77 -5.83 3.53
CA SER A 241 -6.41 -6.54 2.29
C SER A 241 -7.43 -7.64 1.98
N TYR A 242 -7.89 -8.37 3.00
CA TYR A 242 -8.94 -9.38 2.86
C TYR A 242 -10.26 -8.79 2.40
N GLU A 243 -10.67 -7.64 2.91
CA GLU A 243 -11.91 -6.94 2.51
C GLU A 243 -12.00 -6.74 0.99
N THR A 244 -10.86 -6.52 0.32
CA THR A 244 -10.80 -6.36 -1.15
C THR A 244 -11.20 -7.62 -1.95
N ILE A 245 -11.15 -8.79 -1.31
CA ILE A 245 -11.47 -10.10 -1.89
C ILE A 245 -12.61 -10.83 -1.18
N GLU A 246 -13.14 -10.28 -0.08
CA GLU A 246 -14.15 -10.93 0.77
C GLU A 246 -15.36 -11.42 -0.03
N LYS A 247 -15.89 -10.56 -0.90
CA LYS A 247 -17.00 -10.92 -1.78
C LYS A 247 -16.68 -12.09 -2.72
N ASP A 248 -15.44 -12.21 -3.20
CA ASP A 248 -15.06 -13.35 -4.03
C ASP A 248 -15.04 -14.63 -3.20
N VAL A 249 -14.52 -14.58 -1.97
CA VAL A 249 -14.50 -15.69 -1.03
C VAL A 249 -15.93 -16.13 -0.66
N GLU A 250 -16.84 -15.20 -0.43
CA GLU A 250 -18.26 -15.47 -0.19
C GLU A 250 -18.94 -16.13 -1.39
N GLU A 251 -18.71 -15.62 -2.61
CA GLU A 251 -19.23 -16.22 -3.84
C GLU A 251 -18.68 -17.65 -4.04
N ILE A 252 -17.41 -17.91 -3.70
CA ILE A 252 -16.81 -19.27 -3.75
C ILE A 252 -17.46 -20.20 -2.73
N LYS A 253 -17.63 -19.74 -1.48
CA LYS A 253 -18.29 -20.50 -0.41
C LYS A 253 -19.73 -20.88 -0.77
N SER A 254 -20.44 -19.97 -1.45
CA SER A 254 -21.84 -20.14 -1.83
C SER A 254 -21.99 -21.07 -3.05
N ASP A 255 -21.32 -20.75 -4.16
CA ASP A 255 -21.34 -21.56 -5.39
C ASP A 255 -20.06 -21.33 -6.20
N LYS A 256 -19.05 -22.14 -5.91
CA LYS A 256 -17.76 -22.12 -6.60
C LYS A 256 -17.88 -22.30 -8.12
N GLN A 257 -18.79 -23.15 -8.60
CA GLN A 257 -18.93 -23.39 -10.04
C GLN A 257 -19.54 -22.17 -10.74
N ALA A 258 -20.54 -21.53 -10.13
CA ALA A 258 -21.06 -20.26 -10.63
C ALA A 258 -20.00 -19.15 -10.61
N LYS A 259 -19.15 -19.09 -9.57
CA LYS A 259 -18.04 -18.13 -9.51
C LYS A 259 -17.02 -18.37 -10.61
N ILE A 260 -16.56 -19.60 -10.80
CA ILE A 260 -15.66 -19.98 -11.90
C ILE A 260 -16.27 -19.59 -13.25
N SER A 261 -17.56 -19.89 -13.44
CA SER A 261 -18.30 -19.53 -14.64
C SER A 261 -18.23 -18.01 -14.88
N LYS A 262 -18.67 -17.20 -13.91
CA LYS A 262 -18.65 -15.73 -13.99
C LYS A 262 -17.25 -15.17 -14.27
N THR A 263 -16.20 -15.75 -13.69
CA THR A 263 -14.81 -15.33 -13.91
C THR A 263 -14.33 -15.65 -15.33
N LEU A 264 -14.69 -16.83 -15.88
CA LEU A 264 -14.39 -17.18 -17.27
C LEU A 264 -15.07 -16.23 -18.26
N ASP A 265 -16.31 -15.80 -17.98
CA ASP A 265 -17.02 -14.82 -18.82
C ASP A 265 -16.31 -13.45 -18.83
N LYS A 266 -15.66 -13.08 -17.72
CA LYS A 266 -14.85 -11.86 -17.63
C LYS A 266 -13.50 -11.98 -18.35
N LEU A 267 -12.95 -13.18 -18.46
CA LEU A 267 -11.69 -13.44 -19.18
C LEU A 267 -11.88 -13.64 -20.68
N ALA A 268 -13.07 -14.09 -21.11
CA ALA A 268 -13.36 -14.37 -22.51
C ALA A 268 -13.01 -13.23 -23.50
N PRO A 269 -13.24 -11.94 -23.19
CA PRO A 269 -12.86 -10.84 -24.09
C PRO A 269 -11.36 -10.71 -24.35
N PHE A 270 -10.52 -11.18 -23.44
CA PHE A 270 -9.05 -11.12 -23.55
C PHE A 270 -8.44 -12.36 -24.19
N ALA A 271 -9.24 -13.41 -24.39
CA ALA A 271 -8.77 -14.69 -24.86
C ALA A 271 -8.52 -14.67 -26.38
N ALA A 272 -7.70 -15.60 -26.87
CA ALA A 272 -7.40 -15.70 -28.30
C ALA A 272 -8.69 -15.93 -29.11
N LYS A 273 -8.78 -15.35 -30.32
CA LYS A 273 -9.95 -15.53 -31.20
C LYS A 273 -10.24 -17.03 -31.40
N ASN A 274 -11.51 -17.41 -31.23
CA ASN A 274 -12.03 -18.78 -31.38
C ASN A 274 -11.61 -19.79 -30.30
N ILE A 275 -11.04 -19.36 -29.18
CA ILE A 275 -10.92 -20.25 -28.02
C ILE A 275 -12.30 -20.43 -27.39
N ASP A 276 -12.73 -21.68 -27.22
CA ASP A 276 -13.94 -21.97 -26.48
C ASP A 276 -13.69 -21.89 -24.96
N ARG A 277 -14.79 -21.87 -24.20
CA ARG A 277 -14.76 -21.73 -22.74
C ARG A 277 -13.98 -22.86 -22.06
N GLU A 278 -14.08 -24.09 -22.57
CA GLU A 278 -13.45 -25.27 -21.96
C GLU A 278 -11.94 -25.26 -22.22
N ALA A 279 -11.53 -24.84 -23.42
CA ALA A 279 -10.14 -24.63 -23.76
C ALA A 279 -9.51 -23.50 -22.92
N LEU A 280 -10.23 -22.40 -22.69
CA LEU A 280 -9.78 -21.33 -21.79
C LEU A 280 -9.60 -21.83 -20.36
N LYS A 281 -10.61 -22.56 -19.84
CA LYS A 281 -10.54 -23.19 -18.52
C LYS A 281 -9.34 -24.12 -18.40
N THR A 282 -9.14 -24.99 -19.40
CA THR A 282 -8.00 -25.92 -19.45
C THR A 282 -6.65 -25.19 -19.46
N ALA A 283 -6.55 -24.06 -20.17
CA ALA A 283 -5.33 -23.25 -20.19
C ALA A 283 -5.05 -22.62 -18.81
N LEU A 284 -6.07 -22.07 -18.16
CA LEU A 284 -5.97 -21.51 -16.81
C LEU A 284 -5.62 -22.57 -15.78
N ASP A 285 -6.22 -23.77 -15.85
CA ASP A 285 -5.89 -24.90 -14.98
C ASP A 285 -4.42 -25.29 -15.10
N LYS A 286 -3.87 -25.33 -16.32
CA LYS A 286 -2.44 -25.61 -16.54
C LYS A 286 -1.55 -24.50 -15.97
N ALA A 287 -1.91 -23.24 -16.15
CA ALA A 287 -1.16 -22.10 -15.63
C ALA A 287 -1.19 -22.08 -14.09
N TYR A 288 -2.35 -22.34 -13.48
CA TYR A 288 -2.52 -22.51 -12.04
C TYR A 288 -1.61 -23.63 -11.49
N GLN A 289 -1.65 -24.81 -12.11
CA GLN A 289 -0.81 -25.94 -11.70
C GLN A 289 0.69 -25.64 -11.85
N TYR A 290 1.09 -24.88 -12.85
CA TYR A 290 2.46 -24.41 -12.98
C TYR A 290 2.85 -23.53 -11.78
N VAL A 291 2.06 -22.50 -11.47
CA VAL A 291 2.32 -21.61 -10.32
C VAL A 291 2.37 -22.39 -9.01
N LEU A 292 1.43 -23.31 -8.78
CA LEU A 292 1.37 -24.13 -7.57
C LEU A 292 2.64 -24.98 -7.37
N ASN A 293 3.21 -25.51 -8.45
CA ASN A 293 4.37 -26.39 -8.40
C ASN A 293 5.73 -25.65 -8.50
N SER A 294 5.75 -24.44 -9.05
CA SER A 294 6.97 -23.64 -9.23
C SER A 294 7.37 -22.82 -8.00
N HIS A 295 6.49 -22.67 -7.03
CA HIS A 295 6.72 -21.83 -5.85
C HIS A 295 6.74 -22.64 -4.55
N LYS A 296 7.43 -22.10 -3.54
CA LYS A 296 7.46 -22.71 -2.21
C LYS A 296 6.07 -22.67 -1.60
N GLN A 297 5.69 -23.76 -0.94
CA GLN A 297 4.48 -23.84 -0.13
C GLN A 297 4.61 -22.91 1.08
N PRO A 298 3.52 -22.25 1.52
CA PRO A 298 3.55 -21.38 2.69
C PRO A 298 3.90 -22.15 3.96
N GLU A 299 4.50 -21.46 4.93
CA GLU A 299 4.68 -21.97 6.30
C GLU A 299 3.33 -22.01 7.01
N LEU A 300 2.56 -23.08 6.82
CA LEU A 300 1.19 -23.17 7.33
C LEU A 300 1.11 -23.01 8.85
N ILE A 301 0.22 -22.13 9.32
CA ILE A 301 -0.32 -22.20 10.68
C ILE A 301 -1.40 -23.29 10.68
N HIS A 302 -1.01 -24.54 10.84
CA HIS A 302 -2.03 -25.56 11.08
C HIS A 302 -2.74 -25.28 12.41
N SER A 303 -4.03 -24.95 12.34
CA SER A 303 -4.94 -25.08 13.47
C SER A 303 -5.03 -26.57 13.85
N GLY A 304 -4.09 -27.02 14.69
CA GLY A 304 -4.18 -28.28 15.43
C GLY A 304 -3.96 -29.59 14.67
N LYS A 305 -3.74 -29.61 13.35
CA LYS A 305 -3.24 -30.82 12.66
C LYS A 305 -1.80 -30.62 12.23
N GLN A 306 -0.87 -30.93 13.15
CA GLN A 306 0.54 -30.96 12.81
C GLN A 306 0.77 -31.86 11.59
N PRO A 307 1.59 -31.46 10.60
CA PRO A 307 2.13 -32.39 9.63
C PRO A 307 2.94 -33.41 10.45
N TYR A 308 2.81 -34.70 10.15
CA TYR A 308 3.65 -35.70 10.78
C TYR A 308 5.12 -35.48 10.39
N TYR A 309 5.83 -34.71 11.21
CA TYR A 309 7.28 -34.67 11.19
C TYR A 309 7.78 -36.01 11.73
N ARG A 310 8.42 -36.81 10.86
CA ARG A 310 9.23 -37.94 11.33
C ARG A 310 10.31 -37.34 12.23
N LYS A 311 10.24 -37.58 13.54
CA LYS A 311 11.27 -37.18 14.52
C LYS A 311 12.67 -37.73 14.19
N ASN A 312 12.75 -38.74 13.33
CA ASN A 312 13.99 -39.42 12.98
C ASN A 312 14.41 -39.08 11.55
N THR A 313 15.71 -38.83 11.36
CA THR A 313 16.36 -38.69 10.06
C THR A 313 15.92 -39.80 9.11
N LYS A 314 15.70 -39.47 7.83
CA LYS A 314 15.37 -40.47 6.80
C LYS A 314 16.51 -41.49 6.72
N ILE A 315 16.31 -42.67 7.30
CA ILE A 315 17.28 -43.77 7.26
C ILE A 315 17.34 -44.28 5.81
N GLY A 316 18.48 -44.11 5.16
CA GLY A 316 18.75 -44.67 3.86
C GLY A 316 18.77 -46.20 3.92
N ARG A 317 18.34 -46.87 2.84
CA ARG A 317 18.32 -48.36 2.77
C ARG A 317 19.68 -49.00 3.13
N ASN A 318 20.78 -48.29 2.87
CA ASN A 318 22.15 -48.76 3.13
C ASN A 318 22.75 -48.29 4.46
N ASP A 319 22.07 -47.43 5.22
CA ASP A 319 22.57 -46.91 6.50
C ASP A 319 22.52 -47.99 7.58
N LEU A 320 23.28 -47.81 8.66
CA LEU A 320 23.25 -48.72 9.80
C LEU A 320 21.86 -48.73 10.44
N CYS A 321 21.39 -49.94 10.75
CA CYS A 321 20.04 -50.13 11.29
C CYS A 321 19.96 -49.59 12.73
N PRO A 322 18.96 -48.74 13.05
CA PRO A 322 18.86 -48.09 14.36
C PRO A 322 18.55 -49.06 15.51
N CYS A 323 18.24 -50.33 15.24
CA CYS A 323 18.08 -51.36 16.27
C CYS A 323 19.40 -51.83 16.90
N GLY A 324 20.55 -51.31 16.44
CA GLY A 324 21.86 -51.64 17.01
C GLY A 324 22.47 -52.96 16.53
N SER A 325 21.90 -53.59 15.50
CA SER A 325 22.37 -54.90 15.00
C SER A 325 23.70 -54.85 14.23
N GLY A 326 24.22 -53.66 13.93
CA GLY A 326 25.40 -53.45 13.08
C GLY A 326 25.19 -53.75 11.59
N ARG A 327 23.96 -54.12 11.16
CA ARG A 327 23.62 -54.43 9.76
C ARG A 327 23.02 -53.21 9.04
N LYS A 328 23.11 -53.18 7.70
CA LYS A 328 22.41 -52.17 6.87
C LYS A 328 20.90 -52.28 7.01
N TYR A 329 20.17 -51.17 7.01
CA TYR A 329 18.72 -51.11 7.25
C TYR A 329 17.93 -52.08 6.36
N LYS A 330 18.24 -52.15 5.05
CA LYS A 330 17.60 -53.08 4.10
C LYS A 330 17.79 -54.57 4.39
N GLN A 331 18.78 -54.92 5.19
CA GLN A 331 19.09 -56.31 5.58
C GLN A 331 18.65 -56.61 7.03
N CYS A 332 17.99 -55.67 7.70
CA CYS A 332 17.50 -55.79 9.07
C CYS A 332 16.05 -55.28 9.14
N CYS A 333 15.75 -54.22 9.89
CA CYS A 333 14.38 -53.73 10.08
C CYS A 333 13.68 -53.31 8.78
N GLY A 334 14.42 -52.99 7.72
CA GLY A 334 13.88 -52.66 6.40
C GLY A 334 13.84 -53.82 5.40
N ARG A 335 13.97 -55.08 5.86
CA ARG A 335 13.97 -56.27 4.97
C ARG A 335 12.59 -56.57 4.37
N ASP A 336 11.54 -56.34 5.16
CA ASP A 336 10.15 -56.68 4.81
C ASP A 336 9.25 -55.44 4.64
N VAL A 337 9.83 -54.24 4.72
CA VAL A 337 9.14 -52.98 4.40
C VAL A 337 9.18 -52.81 2.88
N LYS A 338 8.06 -53.14 2.20
CA LYS A 338 7.91 -52.99 0.74
C LYS A 338 7.93 -51.53 0.30
#